data_AF-A0A232M3U6-F1
#
_entry.id   AF-A0A232M3U6-F1
#
_cell.length_a   1.000
_cell.length_b   1.000
_cell.length_c   1.000
_cell.angle_alpha   90.00
_cell.angle_beta   90.00
_cell.angle_gamma   90.00
#
_symmetry.space_group_name_H-M   'P 1'
#
loop_
_entity.id
_entity.type
_entity.pdbx_description
1 polymer ?
#
loop_
_entity_poly.entity_id
_entity_poly.type
_entity_poly.pdbx_seq_one_letter_code
_entity_poly.pdbx_strand_id
1 'polypeptide(L)'
;MSSTSTASRGSTHSTAGSVGSMPTRKKPVDPIPTELTSSGSKLKQTAKQLQELLAQVAIVLKNASEYADLDQIIEQHAILQGDLERKQGELDRKKKELVKKDDEIKFLDSAKRLQYKELLEKYDEWRKGERELEFEITSLKDELKTTKDNFNSTNDDLTDCKKNLEQLNTSLTPLKKLDLNYMRNKIDKLFWDCFQIIQNEFNISLPDTILKNDSWVTYAEELKVALPLPPGNDESARLVRVAVVAHVLSKLLYSEVFRPCYIPSSASLSDSMKLILEDHFPSDKKPQMLRSLLLSTHAPGELNKVVQDRAKKSKQALVNKVKFMTNDGGKSFGNKVDRILQKAAELWVEIQHAEQMIHVAVEATDWPWSLLDEFGQEMPPRRDDFVNLFPTFVVRGEPDPLYDGVAVWKDQEHVRKADNDWERFQNQRTSLNGKSLRERRKRESISGRPNSIISTSQREGKGLSYAERSGKP
;
A
#
# COMPACT_ATOMS: atom_id res chain seq x y z
N MET A 1 -13.79 37.82 -11.23
CA MET A 1 -13.09 38.80 -10.37
C MET A 1 -12.43 39.82 -11.26
N SER A 2 -12.61 41.12 -10.96
CA SER A 2 -11.80 42.25 -11.47
C SER A 2 -12.08 42.63 -12.95
N SER A 3 -12.30 43.87 -13.39
CA SER A 3 -12.30 45.20 -12.77
C SER A 3 -12.94 46.20 -13.75
N THR A 4 -13.69 47.17 -13.22
CA THR A 4 -13.69 48.63 -13.53
C THR A 4 -13.22 49.18 -14.90
N SER A 5 -14.01 50.11 -15.47
CA SER A 5 -13.61 51.51 -15.78
C SER A 5 -14.65 52.15 -16.74
N THR A 6 -15.51 53.10 -16.39
CA THR A 6 -15.38 54.55 -16.09
C THR A 6 -14.97 55.51 -17.21
N ALA A 7 -15.82 56.55 -17.36
CA ALA A 7 -15.58 57.90 -17.90
C ALA A 7 -15.48 58.03 -19.44
N SER A 8 -15.90 59.11 -20.10
CA SER A 8 -15.79 60.52 -19.73
C SER A 8 -16.56 61.43 -20.72
N ARG A 9 -17.11 62.55 -20.21
CA ARG A 9 -17.17 63.95 -20.73
C ARG A 9 -17.09 64.18 -22.25
N GLY A 10 -17.85 65.07 -22.88
CA GLY A 10 -18.59 66.25 -22.42
C GLY A 10 -18.55 67.34 -23.51
N SER A 11 -19.34 68.41 -23.33
CA SER A 11 -19.04 69.81 -23.78
C SER A 11 -19.04 70.06 -25.32
N THR A 12 -19.53 71.14 -25.95
CA THR A 12 -20.08 72.46 -25.57
C THR A 12 -20.44 73.26 -26.85
N HIS A 13 -21.28 74.30 -26.68
CA HIS A 13 -21.29 75.61 -27.38
C HIS A 13 -21.78 75.72 -28.83
N SER A 14 -22.86 76.51 -29.05
CA SER A 14 -22.88 77.94 -29.50
C SER A 14 -22.70 78.04 -31.02
N THR A 15 -23.46 78.80 -31.80
CA THR A 15 -23.57 80.28 -31.91
C THR A 15 -24.63 80.55 -33.01
N ALA A 16 -25.67 81.36 -32.83
CA ALA A 16 -25.75 82.83 -32.98
C ALA A 16 -25.91 83.37 -34.43
N GLY A 17 -26.86 84.32 -34.56
CA GLY A 17 -26.96 85.32 -35.65
C GLY A 17 -27.82 84.88 -36.85
N SER A 18 -28.56 85.73 -37.57
CA SER A 18 -28.58 87.19 -37.64
C SER A 18 -29.71 87.64 -38.59
N VAL A 19 -30.50 88.65 -38.18
CA VAL A 19 -30.92 89.88 -38.93
C VAL A 19 -31.39 89.73 -40.39
N GLY A 20 -32.49 90.31 -40.89
CA GLY A 20 -33.38 91.37 -40.45
C GLY A 20 -33.97 92.12 -41.67
N SER A 21 -34.98 92.96 -41.40
CA SER A 21 -35.33 94.20 -42.12
C SER A 21 -36.13 94.18 -43.45
N MET A 22 -37.39 94.64 -43.33
CA MET A 22 -38.12 95.62 -44.18
C MET A 22 -37.23 96.81 -44.65
N PRO A 23 -37.57 97.64 -45.68
CA PRO A 23 -38.77 98.52 -45.64
C PRO A 23 -39.34 99.18 -46.95
N THR A 24 -40.60 99.65 -46.83
CA THR A 24 -41.19 100.97 -47.24
C THR A 24 -41.19 101.54 -48.69
N ARG A 25 -42.43 101.77 -49.20
CA ARG A 25 -43.15 103.09 -49.39
C ARG A 25 -42.90 104.02 -50.62
N LYS A 26 -44.03 104.59 -51.11
CA LYS A 26 -44.34 105.90 -51.81
C LYS A 26 -44.80 105.75 -53.29
N LYS A 27 -46.08 106.02 -53.68
CA LYS A 27 -46.77 107.30 -54.08
C LYS A 27 -46.03 108.10 -55.18
N PRO A 28 -46.63 108.86 -56.15
CA PRO A 28 -47.88 109.69 -56.14
C PRO A 28 -48.78 109.54 -57.43
N VAL A 29 -50.07 109.94 -57.54
CA VAL A 29 -50.78 111.26 -57.66
C VAL A 29 -50.60 112.02 -59.01
N ASP A 30 -51.67 112.04 -59.83
CA ASP A 30 -52.26 113.07 -60.76
C ASP A 30 -51.39 113.72 -61.88
N PRO A 31 -51.93 114.23 -63.03
CA PRO A 31 -53.08 115.16 -63.12
C PRO A 31 -53.99 115.17 -64.38
N ILE A 32 -55.13 115.85 -64.23
CA ILE A 32 -56.00 116.46 -65.27
C ILE A 32 -55.29 117.70 -65.85
N PRO A 33 -55.32 117.99 -67.18
CA PRO A 33 -56.12 119.14 -67.69
C PRO A 33 -56.63 118.99 -69.15
N THR A 34 -57.89 119.32 -69.49
CA THR A 34 -58.48 120.62 -69.91
C THR A 34 -58.32 120.99 -71.41
N GLU A 35 -59.42 121.49 -72.01
CA GLU A 35 -59.56 122.42 -73.17
C GLU A 35 -59.58 121.87 -74.62
N LEU A 36 -60.73 121.95 -75.34
CA LEU A 36 -61.30 123.08 -76.12
C LEU A 36 -60.55 123.33 -77.46
N THR A 37 -61.07 122.89 -78.61
CA THR A 37 -61.80 123.65 -79.68
C THR A 37 -61.49 122.88 -81.00
N SER A 38 -62.28 122.77 -82.07
CA SER A 38 -63.00 123.73 -82.92
C SER A 38 -63.94 122.94 -83.86
N SER A 39 -65.24 123.27 -83.98
CA SER A 39 -65.81 124.15 -85.03
C SER A 39 -65.48 123.69 -86.47
N GLY A 40 -66.40 123.32 -87.38
CA GLY A 40 -67.85 123.43 -87.40
C GLY A 40 -68.50 122.67 -88.59
N SER A 41 -69.83 122.81 -88.74
CA SER A 41 -70.71 122.36 -89.85
C SER A 41 -71.55 121.06 -89.72
N LYS A 42 -71.80 120.52 -88.51
CA LYS A 42 -72.62 119.27 -88.30
C LYS A 42 -73.90 119.46 -87.45
N LEU A 43 -74.62 120.57 -87.60
CA LEU A 43 -75.66 121.04 -86.66
C LEU A 43 -77.08 120.40 -86.78
N LYS A 44 -77.30 119.41 -87.65
CA LYS A 44 -78.51 118.53 -87.63
C LYS A 44 -78.24 117.14 -87.06
N GLN A 45 -76.98 116.82 -86.76
CA GLN A 45 -76.56 115.58 -86.11
C GLN A 45 -76.74 115.63 -84.58
N THR A 46 -76.81 116.86 -84.02
CA THR A 46 -76.99 117.14 -82.58
C THR A 46 -78.37 116.76 -82.05
N ALA A 47 -79.44 116.84 -82.86
CA ALA A 47 -80.77 116.40 -82.43
C ALA A 47 -80.89 114.86 -82.33
N LYS A 48 -80.20 114.12 -83.21
CA LYS A 48 -80.10 112.65 -83.12
C LYS A 48 -79.17 112.20 -82.00
N GLN A 49 -78.02 112.86 -81.83
CA GLN A 49 -77.09 112.52 -80.75
C GLN A 49 -77.64 112.80 -79.36
N LEU A 50 -78.50 113.81 -79.15
CA LEU A 50 -79.12 114.06 -77.84
C LEU A 50 -80.20 113.04 -77.50
N GLN A 51 -80.93 112.54 -78.49
CA GLN A 51 -81.89 111.44 -78.32
C GLN A 51 -81.18 110.10 -78.12
N GLU A 52 -80.05 109.89 -78.80
CA GLU A 52 -79.15 108.74 -78.60
C GLU A 52 -78.45 108.80 -77.23
N LEU A 53 -78.04 109.98 -76.75
CA LEU A 53 -77.49 110.16 -75.40
C LEU A 53 -78.54 109.96 -74.31
N LEU A 54 -79.79 110.40 -74.52
CA LEU A 54 -80.89 110.09 -73.60
C LEU A 54 -81.21 108.59 -73.59
N ALA A 55 -81.13 107.91 -74.73
CA ALA A 55 -81.26 106.46 -74.81
C ALA A 55 -80.07 105.74 -74.15
N GLN A 56 -78.83 106.22 -74.34
CA GLN A 56 -77.64 105.66 -73.70
C GLN A 56 -77.60 105.94 -72.19
N VAL A 57 -78.08 107.09 -71.71
CA VAL A 57 -78.22 107.38 -70.28
C VAL A 57 -79.31 106.51 -69.66
N ALA A 58 -80.42 106.23 -70.37
CA ALA A 58 -81.42 105.27 -69.94
C ALA A 58 -80.89 103.82 -69.93
N ILE A 59 -80.03 103.44 -70.88
CA ILE A 59 -79.33 102.14 -70.87
C ILE A 59 -78.30 102.07 -69.75
N VAL A 60 -77.55 103.14 -69.47
CA VAL A 60 -76.58 103.20 -68.36
C VAL A 60 -77.30 103.18 -67.01
N LEU A 61 -78.47 103.81 -66.87
CA LEU A 61 -79.30 103.70 -65.66
C LEU A 61 -79.95 102.32 -65.50
N LYS A 62 -80.28 101.63 -66.61
CA LYS A 62 -80.75 100.24 -66.56
C LYS A 62 -79.62 99.27 -66.21
N ASN A 63 -78.42 99.49 -66.73
CA ASN A 63 -77.23 98.72 -66.38
C ASN A 63 -76.72 99.06 -64.97
N ALA A 64 -77.01 100.24 -64.42
CA ALA A 64 -76.75 100.56 -63.01
C ALA A 64 -77.54 99.66 -62.05
N SER A 65 -78.73 99.17 -62.47
CA SER A 65 -79.47 98.16 -61.70
C SER A 65 -78.83 96.76 -61.75
N GLU A 66 -77.99 96.47 -62.75
CA GLU A 66 -77.17 95.24 -62.81
C GLU A 66 -75.94 95.31 -61.87
N TYR A 67 -75.62 96.49 -61.31
CA TYR A 67 -74.63 96.63 -60.23
C TYR A 67 -75.25 96.52 -58.82
N ALA A 68 -76.58 96.41 -58.68
CA ALA A 68 -77.21 96.05 -57.41
C ALA A 68 -76.90 94.59 -57.01
N ASP A 69 -76.64 93.73 -58.01
CA ASP A 69 -76.16 92.36 -57.81
C ASP A 69 -74.65 92.30 -57.54
N LEU A 70 -73.91 93.40 -57.73
CA LEU A 70 -72.48 93.45 -57.44
C LEU A 70 -72.21 93.35 -55.94
N ASP A 71 -73.05 93.98 -55.11
CA ASP A 71 -72.99 93.83 -53.66
C ASP A 71 -73.29 92.39 -53.24
N GLN A 72 -74.22 91.72 -53.92
CA GLN A 72 -74.54 90.32 -53.69
C GLN A 72 -73.42 89.37 -54.14
N ILE A 73 -72.71 89.70 -55.23
CA ILE A 73 -71.51 88.99 -55.70
C ILE A 73 -70.33 89.24 -54.78
N ILE A 74 -70.14 90.46 -54.27
CA ILE A 74 -69.11 90.79 -53.27
C ILE A 74 -69.39 90.03 -51.97
N GLU A 75 -70.65 89.95 -51.55
CA GLU A 75 -71.06 89.20 -50.36
C GLU A 75 -70.92 87.69 -50.55
N GLN A 76 -71.32 87.14 -51.71
CA GLN A 76 -71.07 85.73 -52.05
C GLN A 76 -69.58 85.42 -52.17
N HIS A 77 -68.79 86.31 -52.74
CA HIS A 77 -67.34 86.17 -52.82
C HIS A 77 -66.72 86.21 -51.42
N ALA A 78 -67.19 87.09 -50.53
CA ALA A 78 -66.76 87.12 -49.13
C ALA A 78 -67.15 85.84 -48.38
N ILE A 79 -68.34 85.29 -48.61
CA ILE A 79 -68.80 84.02 -48.04
C ILE A 79 -67.95 82.86 -48.57
N LEU A 80 -67.76 82.77 -49.89
CA LEU A 80 -66.96 81.72 -50.53
C LEU A 80 -65.49 81.82 -50.14
N GLN A 81 -64.95 83.03 -49.99
CA GLN A 81 -63.59 83.27 -49.52
C GLN A 81 -63.46 82.87 -48.04
N GLY A 82 -64.44 83.21 -47.21
CA GLY A 82 -64.50 82.75 -45.82
C GLY A 82 -64.66 81.24 -45.68
N ASP A 83 -65.44 80.60 -46.55
CA ASP A 83 -65.61 79.15 -46.62
C ASP A 83 -64.36 78.46 -47.17
N LEU A 84 -63.69 79.04 -48.16
CA LEU A 84 -62.41 78.58 -48.68
C LEU A 84 -61.34 78.67 -47.60
N GLU A 85 -61.25 79.79 -46.87
CA GLU A 85 -60.36 79.96 -45.72
C GLU A 85 -60.69 78.98 -44.58
N ARG A 86 -61.98 78.75 -44.28
CA ARG A 86 -62.41 77.72 -43.31
C ARG A 86 -61.97 76.32 -43.76
N LYS A 87 -62.17 75.99 -45.04
CA LYS A 87 -61.78 74.69 -45.62
C LYS A 87 -60.27 74.54 -45.71
N GLN A 88 -59.53 75.60 -46.00
CA GLN A 88 -58.07 75.64 -45.96
C GLN A 88 -57.58 75.38 -44.53
N GLY A 89 -58.19 76.04 -43.54
CA GLY A 89 -57.92 75.81 -42.12
C GLY A 89 -58.26 74.40 -41.64
N GLU A 90 -59.39 73.84 -42.09
CA GLU A 90 -59.76 72.44 -41.85
C GLU A 90 -58.77 71.47 -42.51
N LEU A 91 -58.35 71.74 -43.75
CA LEU A 91 -57.37 70.94 -44.47
C LEU A 91 -56.02 70.97 -43.76
N ASP A 92 -55.58 72.14 -43.30
CA ASP A 92 -54.32 72.29 -42.57
C ASP A 92 -54.38 71.63 -41.19
N ARG A 93 -55.53 71.69 -40.50
CA ARG A 93 -55.76 70.92 -39.27
C ARG A 93 -55.67 69.42 -39.53
N LYS A 94 -56.36 68.93 -40.57
CA LYS A 94 -56.32 67.50 -40.96
C LYS A 94 -54.93 67.06 -41.40
N LYS A 95 -54.19 67.90 -42.13
CA LYS A 95 -52.78 67.63 -42.47
C LYS A 95 -51.92 67.51 -41.21
N LYS A 96 -52.05 68.45 -40.27
CA LYS A 96 -51.33 68.39 -38.99
C LYS A 96 -51.70 67.14 -38.19
N GLU A 97 -52.97 66.74 -38.19
CA GLU A 97 -53.41 65.51 -37.52
C GLU A 97 -52.87 64.25 -38.21
N LEU A 98 -52.87 64.22 -39.55
CA LEU A 98 -52.26 63.16 -40.34
C LEU A 98 -50.76 63.02 -40.05
N VAL A 99 -50.03 64.13 -39.98
CA VAL A 99 -48.60 64.10 -39.60
C VAL A 99 -48.42 63.52 -38.21
N LYS A 100 -49.23 63.96 -37.22
CA LYS A 100 -49.16 63.39 -35.86
C LYS A 100 -49.44 61.88 -35.82
N LYS A 101 -50.44 61.41 -36.57
CA LYS A 101 -50.75 59.98 -36.65
C LYS A 101 -49.67 59.19 -37.39
N ASP A 102 -49.06 59.77 -38.42
CA ASP A 102 -47.93 59.16 -39.13
C ASP A 102 -46.69 59.03 -38.21
N ASP A 103 -46.42 60.06 -37.39
CA ASP A 103 -45.37 60.02 -36.38
C ASP A 103 -45.67 58.99 -35.27
N GLU A 104 -46.92 58.88 -34.82
CA GLU A 104 -47.36 57.86 -33.86
C GLU A 104 -47.23 56.45 -34.43
N ILE A 105 -47.61 56.24 -35.70
CA ILE A 105 -47.44 54.95 -36.39
C ILE A 105 -45.96 54.59 -36.48
N LYS A 106 -45.08 55.53 -36.85
CA LYS A 106 -43.63 55.29 -36.88
C LYS A 106 -43.07 54.97 -35.50
N PHE A 107 -43.53 55.66 -34.46
CA PHE A 107 -43.14 55.39 -33.08
C PHE A 107 -43.59 53.99 -32.63
N LEU A 108 -44.83 53.61 -32.90
CA LEU A 108 -45.35 52.29 -32.56
C LEU A 108 -44.66 51.16 -33.36
N ASP A 109 -44.38 51.38 -34.64
CA ASP A 109 -43.69 50.38 -35.47
C ASP A 109 -42.24 50.19 -34.99
N SER A 110 -41.54 51.28 -34.64
CA SER A 110 -40.20 51.20 -34.05
C SER A 110 -40.19 50.54 -32.67
N ALA A 111 -41.16 50.85 -31.80
CA ALA A 111 -41.33 50.18 -30.50
C ALA A 111 -41.63 48.68 -30.66
N LYS A 112 -42.50 48.31 -31.60
CA LYS A 112 -42.84 46.90 -31.89
C LYS A 112 -41.64 46.14 -32.45
N ARG A 113 -40.85 46.75 -33.34
CA ARG A 113 -39.60 46.15 -33.85
C ARG A 113 -38.60 45.92 -32.73
N LEU A 114 -38.47 46.87 -31.80
CA LEU A 114 -37.58 46.74 -30.65
C LEU A 114 -38.02 45.57 -29.74
N GLN A 115 -39.30 45.50 -29.38
CA GLN A 115 -39.84 44.39 -28.60
C GLN A 115 -39.65 43.04 -29.29
N TYR A 116 -39.87 42.97 -30.61
CA TYR A 116 -39.66 41.75 -31.37
C TYR A 116 -38.19 41.32 -31.34
N LYS A 117 -37.27 42.29 -31.45
CA LYS A 117 -35.84 42.03 -31.35
C LYS A 117 -35.44 41.52 -29.96
N GLU A 118 -35.92 42.16 -28.89
CA GLU A 118 -35.68 41.71 -27.51
C GLU A 118 -36.24 40.30 -27.25
N LEU A 119 -37.43 40.00 -27.79
CA LEU A 119 -38.03 38.67 -27.66
C LEU A 119 -37.20 37.61 -28.41
N LEU A 120 -36.70 37.95 -29.59
CA LEU A 120 -35.84 37.07 -30.39
C LEU A 120 -34.50 36.81 -29.69
N GLU A 121 -33.87 37.85 -29.12
CA GLU A 121 -32.64 37.71 -28.33
C GLU A 121 -32.85 36.80 -27.11
N LYS A 122 -33.95 36.99 -26.35
CA LYS A 122 -34.30 36.10 -25.22
C LYS A 122 -34.58 34.66 -25.66
N TYR A 123 -35.23 34.47 -26.81
CA TYR A 123 -35.47 33.15 -27.37
C TYR A 123 -34.16 32.45 -27.74
N ASP A 124 -33.23 33.16 -28.36
CA ASP A 124 -31.92 32.63 -28.73
C ASP A 124 -31.06 32.29 -27.50
N GLU A 125 -31.10 33.13 -26.45
CA GLU A 125 -30.46 32.84 -25.16
C GLU A 125 -31.05 31.59 -24.49
N TRP A 126 -32.37 31.48 -24.44
CA TRP A 126 -33.05 30.32 -23.85
C TRP A 126 -32.72 29.04 -24.62
N ARG A 127 -32.72 29.10 -25.96
CA ARG A 127 -32.35 27.98 -26.83
C ARG A 127 -30.87 27.59 -26.71
N LYS A 128 -30.00 28.54 -26.37
CA LYS A 128 -28.60 28.25 -26.06
C LYS A 128 -28.48 27.52 -24.73
N GLY A 129 -29.17 27.99 -23.69
CA GLY A 129 -29.21 27.33 -22.39
C GLY A 129 -29.82 25.93 -22.44
N GLU A 130 -30.87 25.71 -23.23
CA GLU A 130 -31.47 24.39 -23.47
C GLU A 130 -30.43 23.40 -24.04
N ARG A 131 -29.69 23.83 -25.07
CA ARG A 131 -28.62 22.99 -25.68
C ARG A 131 -27.46 22.71 -24.71
N GLU A 132 -27.09 23.66 -23.87
CA GLU A 132 -26.05 23.47 -22.85
C GLU A 132 -26.49 22.44 -21.80
N LEU A 133 -27.73 22.54 -21.31
CA LEU A 133 -28.30 21.57 -20.37
C LEU A 133 -28.47 20.17 -20.99
N GLU A 134 -28.89 20.08 -22.26
CA GLU A 134 -28.96 18.80 -22.97
C GLU A 134 -27.59 18.13 -23.06
N PHE A 135 -26.54 18.91 -23.38
CA PHE A 135 -25.17 18.43 -23.43
C PHE A 135 -24.70 17.95 -22.05
N GLU A 136 -24.94 18.71 -20.99
CA GLU A 136 -24.61 18.29 -19.61
C GLU A 136 -25.34 17.02 -19.20
N ILE A 137 -26.63 16.89 -19.53
CA ILE A 137 -27.41 15.67 -19.27
C ILE A 137 -26.79 14.46 -19.99
N THR A 138 -26.36 14.62 -21.25
CA THR A 138 -25.69 13.53 -21.97
C THR A 138 -24.34 13.17 -21.35
N SER A 139 -23.54 14.17 -20.98
CA SER A 139 -22.24 13.96 -20.32
C SER A 139 -22.40 13.23 -18.98
N LEU A 140 -23.32 13.69 -18.13
CA LEU A 140 -23.60 13.07 -16.83
C LEU A 140 -24.16 11.65 -16.97
N LYS A 141 -24.96 11.38 -18.02
CA LYS A 141 -25.44 10.01 -18.30
C LYS A 141 -24.30 9.08 -18.69
N ASP A 142 -23.36 9.56 -19.51
CA ASP A 142 -22.19 8.78 -19.92
C ASP A 142 -21.26 8.53 -18.72
N GLU A 143 -20.99 9.55 -17.90
CA GLU A 143 -20.23 9.42 -16.65
C GLU A 143 -20.89 8.44 -15.67
N LEU A 144 -22.21 8.53 -15.49
CA LEU A 144 -22.97 7.62 -14.63
C LEU A 144 -22.92 6.18 -15.14
N LYS A 145 -22.95 5.99 -16.46
CA LYS A 145 -22.77 4.68 -17.08
C LYS A 145 -21.37 4.14 -16.84
N THR A 146 -20.32 4.94 -17.11
CA THR A 146 -18.92 4.53 -16.91
C THR A 146 -18.63 4.21 -15.43
N THR A 147 -19.11 5.03 -14.50
CA THR A 147 -18.93 4.78 -13.06
C THR A 147 -19.67 3.52 -12.60
N LYS A 148 -20.87 3.25 -13.13
CA LYS A 148 -21.61 2.01 -12.87
C LYS A 148 -20.87 0.79 -13.43
N ASP A 149 -20.34 0.87 -14.65
CA ASP A 149 -19.58 -0.23 -15.26
C ASP A 149 -18.30 -0.52 -14.47
N ASN A 150 -17.58 0.52 -14.02
CA ASN A 150 -16.41 0.38 -13.14
C ASN A 150 -16.77 -0.22 -11.77
N PHE A 151 -17.89 0.20 -11.17
CA PHE A 151 -18.37 -0.36 -9.90
C PHE A 151 -18.67 -1.87 -10.04
N ASN A 152 -19.34 -2.28 -11.12
CA ASN A 152 -19.62 -3.69 -11.37
C ASN A 152 -18.32 -4.48 -11.56
N SER A 153 -17.38 -3.97 -12.37
CA SER A 153 -16.08 -4.62 -12.58
C SER A 153 -15.29 -4.81 -11.28
N THR A 154 -15.20 -3.76 -10.46
CA THR A 154 -14.49 -3.84 -9.16
C THR A 154 -15.18 -4.75 -8.15
N ASN A 155 -16.52 -4.81 -8.19
CA ASN A 155 -17.28 -5.76 -7.39
C ASN A 155 -17.02 -7.20 -7.83
N ASP A 156 -16.99 -7.47 -9.13
CA ASP A 156 -16.67 -8.79 -9.68
C ASP A 156 -15.25 -9.22 -9.26
N ASP A 157 -14.25 -8.35 -9.43
CA ASP A 157 -12.87 -8.58 -8.95
C ASP A 157 -12.81 -8.88 -7.45
N LEU A 158 -13.57 -8.14 -6.63
CA LEU A 158 -13.65 -8.38 -5.19
C LEU A 158 -14.23 -9.76 -4.87
N THR A 159 -15.28 -10.17 -5.60
CA THR A 159 -15.89 -11.50 -5.41
C THR A 159 -14.95 -12.62 -5.81
N ASP A 160 -14.22 -12.47 -6.91
CA ASP A 160 -13.22 -13.43 -7.36
C ASP A 160 -12.04 -13.51 -6.40
N CYS A 161 -11.54 -12.37 -5.91
CA CYS A 161 -10.50 -12.34 -4.88
C CYS A 161 -10.94 -13.05 -3.59
N LYS A 162 -12.18 -12.83 -3.13
CA LYS A 162 -12.73 -13.52 -1.94
C LYS A 162 -12.80 -15.03 -2.15
N LYS A 163 -13.32 -15.47 -3.30
CA LYS A 163 -13.39 -16.90 -3.65
C LYS A 163 -12.01 -17.54 -3.70
N ASN A 164 -11.02 -16.87 -4.30
CA ASN A 164 -9.65 -17.36 -4.37
C ASN A 164 -9.02 -17.45 -2.96
N LEU A 165 -9.29 -16.46 -2.09
CA LEU A 165 -8.81 -16.47 -0.71
C LEU A 165 -9.45 -17.63 0.08
N GLU A 166 -10.75 -17.88 -0.07
CA GLU A 166 -11.42 -19.03 0.53
C GLU A 166 -10.84 -20.36 0.05
N GLN A 167 -10.62 -20.52 -1.27
CA GLN A 167 -9.99 -21.72 -1.83
C GLN A 167 -8.58 -21.95 -1.28
N LEU A 168 -7.76 -20.89 -1.21
CA LEU A 168 -6.44 -20.96 -0.59
C LEU A 168 -6.56 -21.38 0.88
N ASN A 169 -7.44 -20.76 1.66
CA ASN A 169 -7.65 -21.12 3.07
C ASN A 169 -8.12 -22.56 3.26
N THR A 170 -8.96 -23.11 2.36
CA THR A 170 -9.36 -24.52 2.43
C THR A 170 -8.23 -25.49 2.08
N SER A 171 -7.22 -25.04 1.33
CA SER A 171 -6.05 -25.83 0.96
C SER A 171 -4.93 -25.80 2.02
N LEU A 172 -5.08 -24.94 3.02
CA LEU A 172 -4.13 -24.75 4.12
C LEU A 172 -4.46 -25.69 5.30
N THR A 173 -3.43 -26.26 5.93
CA THR A 173 -3.64 -27.03 7.16
C THR A 173 -3.94 -26.06 8.31
N PRO A 174 -5.08 -26.17 9.00
CA PRO A 174 -5.43 -25.24 10.07
C PRO A 174 -4.41 -25.35 11.22
N LEU A 175 -3.78 -24.23 11.53
CA LEU A 175 -2.92 -24.11 12.69
C LEU A 175 -3.78 -23.88 13.94
N LYS A 176 -3.36 -24.45 15.07
CA LYS A 176 -4.08 -24.38 16.33
C LYS A 176 -3.40 -23.39 17.27
N LYS A 177 -4.17 -22.46 17.84
CA LYS A 177 -3.66 -21.65 18.94
C LYS A 177 -3.38 -22.55 20.14
N LEU A 178 -2.11 -22.65 20.54
CA LEU A 178 -1.71 -23.42 21.73
C LEU A 178 -1.79 -22.56 22.98
N ASP A 179 -2.18 -23.19 24.09
CA ASP A 179 -1.99 -22.65 25.43
C ASP A 179 -0.52 -22.85 25.85
N LEU A 180 0.21 -21.75 25.96
CA LEU A 180 1.63 -21.77 26.27
C LEU A 180 1.92 -22.34 27.65
N ASN A 181 1.04 -22.15 28.64
CA ASN A 181 1.24 -22.71 29.99
C ASN A 181 1.10 -24.23 29.97
N TYR A 182 0.10 -24.74 29.24
CA TYR A 182 -0.05 -26.17 29.02
C TYR A 182 1.17 -26.77 28.31
N MET A 183 1.69 -26.08 27.29
CA MET A 183 2.88 -26.53 26.57
C MET A 183 4.14 -26.50 27.44
N ARG A 184 4.33 -25.45 28.24
CA ARG A 184 5.41 -25.35 29.23
C ARG A 184 5.39 -26.55 30.18
N ASN A 185 4.23 -26.88 30.75
CA ASN A 185 4.07 -28.01 31.66
C ASN A 185 4.34 -29.37 30.97
N LYS A 186 3.97 -29.52 29.69
CA LYS A 186 4.29 -30.73 28.92
C LYS A 186 5.79 -30.87 28.65
N ILE A 187 6.47 -29.77 28.32
CA ILE A 187 7.91 -29.75 28.08
C ILE A 187 8.67 -30.04 29.39
N ASP A 188 8.28 -29.39 30.48
CA ASP A 188 8.86 -29.62 31.81
C ASP A 188 8.70 -31.08 32.26
N LYS A 189 7.49 -31.63 32.13
CA LYS A 189 7.24 -33.06 32.41
C LYS A 189 8.10 -33.97 31.55
N LEU A 190 8.26 -33.65 30.25
CA LEU A 190 9.12 -34.43 29.36
C LEU A 190 10.58 -34.40 29.83
N PHE A 191 11.08 -33.23 30.26
CA PHE A 191 12.42 -33.12 30.81
C PHE A 191 12.59 -34.02 32.05
N TRP A 192 11.69 -33.91 33.04
CA TRP A 192 11.78 -34.71 34.26
C TRP A 192 11.65 -36.21 34.00
N ASP A 193 10.76 -36.62 33.10
CA ASP A 193 10.68 -38.01 32.64
C ASP A 193 12.04 -38.48 32.07
N CYS A 194 12.68 -37.66 31.21
CA CYS A 194 14.01 -37.98 30.64
C CYS A 194 15.05 -38.12 31.74
N PHE A 195 15.15 -37.10 32.59
CA PHE A 195 16.17 -36.98 33.60
C PHE A 195 16.09 -38.11 34.62
N GLN A 196 14.89 -38.46 35.09
CA GLN A 196 14.67 -39.57 36.01
C GLN A 196 15.08 -40.92 35.41
N ILE A 197 14.77 -41.17 34.12
CA ILE A 197 15.20 -42.43 33.47
C ILE A 197 16.72 -42.52 33.39
N ILE A 198 17.40 -41.41 33.05
CA ILE A 198 18.86 -41.38 32.97
C ILE A 198 19.46 -41.51 34.36
N GLN A 199 18.97 -40.78 35.36
CA GLN A 199 19.45 -40.83 36.73
C GLN A 199 19.35 -42.25 37.30
N ASN A 200 18.20 -42.91 37.14
CA ASN A 200 18.00 -44.28 37.61
C ASN A 200 18.94 -45.31 36.94
N GLU A 201 19.39 -45.06 35.72
CA GLU A 201 20.21 -46.01 34.96
C GLU A 201 21.72 -45.73 35.10
N PHE A 202 22.12 -44.46 35.24
CA PHE A 202 23.54 -44.05 35.22
C PHE A 202 24.05 -43.50 36.55
N ASN A 203 23.18 -43.15 37.50
CA ASN A 203 23.55 -42.82 38.88
C ASN A 203 23.70 -44.07 39.76
N ILE A 204 24.24 -45.14 39.20
CA ILE A 204 24.50 -46.41 39.89
C ILE A 204 26.00 -46.68 39.93
N SER A 205 26.42 -47.50 40.88
CA SER A 205 27.80 -47.99 40.92
C SER A 205 27.99 -49.04 39.83
N LEU A 206 28.95 -48.81 38.92
CA LEU A 206 29.28 -49.74 37.85
C LEU A 206 30.28 -50.80 38.34
N PRO A 207 30.24 -52.03 37.81
CA PRO A 207 31.23 -53.04 38.11
C PRO A 207 32.64 -52.63 37.67
N ASP A 208 33.65 -53.05 38.43
CA ASP A 208 35.08 -52.84 38.12
C ASP A 208 35.48 -53.29 36.71
N THR A 209 34.81 -54.32 36.17
CA THR A 209 35.06 -54.82 34.81
C THR A 209 34.74 -53.80 33.72
N ILE A 210 33.74 -52.95 33.94
CA ILE A 210 33.38 -51.85 33.03
C ILE A 210 34.32 -50.67 33.25
N LEU A 211 34.58 -50.32 34.51
CA LEU A 211 35.38 -49.14 34.87
C LEU A 211 36.86 -49.29 34.49
N LYS A 212 37.42 -50.50 34.57
CA LYS A 212 38.82 -50.80 34.22
C LYS A 212 39.00 -51.13 32.73
N ASN A 213 37.97 -50.93 31.90
CA ASN A 213 38.08 -51.16 30.47
C ASN A 213 38.98 -50.10 29.83
N ASP A 214 40.07 -50.52 29.18
CA ASP A 214 41.04 -49.63 28.53
C ASP A 214 40.41 -48.73 27.45
N SER A 215 39.27 -49.15 26.90
CA SER A 215 38.49 -48.40 25.90
C SER A 215 37.63 -47.27 26.48
N TRP A 216 37.54 -47.12 27.82
CA TRP A 216 36.74 -46.07 28.45
C TRP A 216 37.09 -44.67 27.94
N VAL A 217 38.39 -44.36 27.84
CA VAL A 217 38.89 -43.07 27.33
C VAL A 217 38.47 -42.85 25.89
N THR A 218 38.63 -43.87 25.04
CA THR A 218 38.26 -43.80 23.62
C THR A 218 36.77 -43.52 23.47
N TYR A 219 35.91 -44.24 24.20
CA TYR A 219 34.47 -44.01 24.16
C TYR A 219 34.08 -42.63 24.72
N ALA A 220 34.72 -42.18 25.81
CA ALA A 220 34.49 -40.84 26.35
C ALA A 220 34.82 -39.74 25.34
N GLU A 221 35.95 -39.86 24.63
CA GLU A 221 36.37 -38.92 23.58
C GLU A 221 35.41 -38.94 22.38
N GLU A 222 34.89 -40.12 21.99
CA GLU A 222 33.91 -40.28 20.91
C GLU A 222 32.56 -39.58 21.20
N LEU A 223 32.23 -39.35 22.48
CA LEU A 223 31.03 -38.60 22.84
C LEU A 223 31.14 -37.10 22.51
N LYS A 224 32.36 -36.56 22.40
CA LYS A 224 32.64 -35.13 22.12
C LYS A 224 31.88 -34.19 23.06
N VAL A 225 31.92 -34.49 24.36
CA VAL A 225 31.28 -33.69 25.42
C VAL A 225 32.36 -32.95 26.18
N ALA A 226 32.11 -31.69 26.55
CA ALA A 226 33.06 -30.84 27.25
C ALA A 226 33.18 -31.16 28.75
N LEU A 227 32.43 -32.14 29.26
CA LEU A 227 32.48 -32.60 30.65
C LEU A 227 33.50 -33.73 30.80
N PRO A 228 34.24 -33.79 31.93
CA PRO A 228 35.08 -34.92 32.25
C PRO A 228 34.23 -36.19 32.42
N LEU A 229 34.75 -37.37 32.09
CA LEU A 229 34.02 -38.62 32.30
C LEU A 229 34.89 -39.62 33.07
N PRO A 230 35.13 -39.40 34.37
CA PRO A 230 35.95 -40.30 35.17
C PRO A 230 35.33 -41.71 35.27
N PRO A 231 36.14 -42.79 35.21
CA PRO A 231 35.67 -44.17 35.39
C PRO A 231 35.44 -44.52 36.87
N GLY A 232 35.10 -43.55 37.71
CA GLY A 232 34.88 -43.73 39.15
C GLY A 232 33.47 -44.17 39.51
N ASN A 233 33.26 -44.49 40.79
CA ASN A 233 31.95 -44.73 41.40
C ASN A 233 31.65 -43.77 42.56
N ASP A 234 32.51 -42.77 42.76
CA ASP A 234 32.21 -41.63 43.62
C ASP A 234 30.97 -40.90 43.09
N GLU A 235 30.31 -40.17 44.00
CA GLU A 235 29.06 -39.47 43.70
C GLU A 235 29.22 -38.49 42.54
N SER A 236 30.32 -37.75 42.51
CA SER A 236 30.64 -36.80 41.43
C SER A 236 30.78 -37.49 40.08
N ALA A 237 31.54 -38.59 39.97
CA ALA A 237 31.62 -39.35 38.73
C ALA A 237 30.25 -39.85 38.26
N ARG A 238 29.40 -40.34 39.17
CA ARG A 238 28.05 -40.83 38.82
C ARG A 238 27.15 -39.71 38.30
N LEU A 239 27.14 -38.55 38.96
CA LEU A 239 26.36 -37.40 38.51
C LEU A 239 26.83 -36.88 37.16
N VAL A 240 28.15 -36.84 36.93
CA VAL A 240 28.67 -36.42 35.63
C VAL A 240 28.37 -37.44 34.53
N ARG A 241 28.31 -38.74 34.81
CA ARG A 241 27.75 -39.74 33.86
C ARG A 241 26.32 -39.39 33.46
N VAL A 242 25.47 -39.04 34.45
CA VAL A 242 24.07 -38.62 34.19
C VAL A 242 24.05 -37.37 33.30
N ALA A 243 24.83 -36.34 33.62
CA ALA A 243 24.91 -35.11 32.82
C ALA A 243 25.39 -35.37 31.39
N VAL A 244 26.42 -36.19 31.19
CA VAL A 244 26.94 -36.55 29.87
C VAL A 244 25.87 -37.27 29.04
N VAL A 245 25.16 -38.24 29.62
CA VAL A 245 24.08 -38.96 28.91
C VAL A 245 22.90 -38.03 28.59
N ALA A 246 22.50 -37.17 29.55
CA ALA A 246 21.46 -36.17 29.33
C ALA A 246 21.83 -35.18 28.22
N HIS A 247 23.08 -34.73 28.17
CA HIS A 247 23.58 -33.88 27.10
C HIS A 247 23.55 -34.56 25.73
N VAL A 248 24.00 -35.82 25.64
CA VAL A 248 23.93 -36.59 24.39
C VAL A 248 22.48 -36.76 23.94
N LEU A 249 21.55 -37.04 24.86
CA LEU A 249 20.13 -37.10 24.57
C LEU A 249 19.59 -35.74 24.10
N SER A 250 19.93 -34.64 24.77
CA SER A 250 19.52 -33.29 24.38
C SER A 250 19.96 -32.93 22.96
N LYS A 251 21.23 -33.20 22.63
CA LYS A 251 21.75 -33.02 21.26
C LYS A 251 20.96 -33.83 20.24
N LEU A 252 20.62 -35.09 20.53
CA LEU A 252 19.83 -35.93 19.63
C LEU A 252 18.38 -35.46 19.52
N LEU A 253 17.76 -35.04 20.62
CA LEU A 253 16.43 -34.43 20.62
C LEU A 253 16.40 -33.22 19.70
N TYR A 254 17.35 -32.29 19.85
CA TYR A 254 17.45 -31.12 18.98
C TYR A 254 17.77 -31.47 17.52
N SER A 255 18.74 -32.37 17.28
CA SER A 255 19.23 -32.65 15.93
C SER A 255 18.38 -33.64 15.15
N GLU A 256 17.48 -34.37 15.77
CA GLU A 256 16.68 -35.39 15.08
C GLU A 256 15.19 -35.23 15.36
N VAL A 257 14.78 -35.06 16.62
CA VAL A 257 13.34 -35.05 16.99
C VAL A 257 12.72 -33.67 16.79
N PHE A 258 13.26 -32.64 17.42
CA PHE A 258 12.78 -31.26 17.40
C PHE A 258 13.22 -30.49 16.14
N ARG A 259 13.19 -31.18 15.01
CA ARG A 259 13.40 -30.57 13.69
C ARG A 259 12.09 -30.46 12.95
N PRO A 260 11.83 -29.36 12.23
CA PRO A 260 10.64 -29.27 11.41
C PRO A 260 10.47 -30.50 10.52
N CYS A 261 9.29 -31.12 10.56
CA CYS A 261 9.00 -32.34 9.80
C CYS A 261 8.44 -32.04 8.41
N TYR A 262 7.87 -30.84 8.23
CA TYR A 262 7.41 -30.31 6.94
C TYR A 262 8.54 -29.75 6.06
N ILE A 263 9.78 -29.74 6.56
CA ILE A 263 10.96 -29.37 5.79
C ILE A 263 11.66 -30.65 5.33
N PRO A 264 11.97 -30.81 4.03
CA PRO A 264 12.70 -31.96 3.52
C PRO A 264 14.02 -32.20 4.27
N SER A 265 14.38 -33.48 4.43
CA SER A 265 15.52 -33.87 5.27
C SER A 265 16.90 -33.64 4.63
N SER A 266 16.97 -33.10 3.41
CA SER A 266 18.25 -32.74 2.80
C SER A 266 18.84 -31.52 3.51
N ALA A 267 20.08 -31.64 4.03
CA ALA A 267 20.71 -30.62 4.86
C ALA A 267 20.77 -29.24 4.17
N SER A 268 21.21 -29.19 2.91
CA SER A 268 21.31 -27.93 2.14
C SER A 268 19.96 -27.23 1.92
N LEU A 269 18.90 -28.01 1.70
CA LEU A 269 17.55 -27.48 1.51
C LEU A 269 16.94 -27.03 2.84
N SER A 270 17.21 -27.77 3.92
CA SER A 270 16.70 -27.47 5.26
C SER A 270 17.23 -26.14 5.78
N ASP A 271 18.53 -25.90 5.66
CA ASP A 271 19.15 -24.65 6.12
C ASP A 271 18.71 -23.46 5.27
N SER A 272 18.61 -23.65 3.95
CA SER A 272 18.10 -22.61 3.04
C SER A 272 16.64 -22.26 3.35
N MET A 273 15.78 -23.26 3.59
CA MET A 273 14.37 -23.02 3.94
C MET A 273 14.21 -22.37 5.32
N LYS A 274 15.05 -22.72 6.31
CA LYS A 274 15.07 -22.03 7.60
C LYS A 274 15.44 -20.56 7.44
N LEU A 275 16.51 -20.28 6.69
CA LEU A 275 16.94 -18.91 6.40
C LEU A 275 15.83 -18.12 5.69
N ILE A 276 15.13 -18.74 4.73
CA ILE A 276 13.96 -18.12 4.08
C ILE A 276 12.82 -17.84 5.06
N LEU A 277 12.51 -18.77 5.96
CA LEU A 277 11.46 -18.62 6.95
C LEU A 277 11.79 -17.56 8.02
N GLU A 278 13.06 -17.41 8.38
CA GLU A 278 13.53 -16.52 9.44
C GLU A 278 13.81 -15.10 8.91
N ASP A 279 14.56 -14.96 7.80
CA ASP A 279 15.09 -13.68 7.32
C ASP A 279 14.15 -12.93 6.36
N HIS A 280 13.42 -13.65 5.49
CA HIS A 280 12.63 -13.01 4.44
C HIS A 280 11.20 -12.64 4.87
N PHE A 281 10.80 -13.04 6.08
CA PHE A 281 9.45 -12.82 6.58
C PHE A 281 9.47 -12.19 7.99
N PRO A 282 9.58 -10.86 8.09
CA PRO A 282 9.63 -10.14 9.37
C PRO A 282 8.28 -10.08 10.11
N SER A 283 7.19 -10.54 9.48
CA SER A 283 5.84 -10.55 10.05
C SER A 283 5.42 -11.97 10.36
N ASP A 284 4.83 -12.21 11.53
CA ASP A 284 4.46 -13.55 12.01
C ASP A 284 3.45 -14.30 11.12
N LYS A 285 2.63 -13.58 10.34
CA LYS A 285 1.58 -14.19 9.51
C LYS A 285 2.13 -14.93 8.28
N LYS A 286 3.22 -14.45 7.67
CA LYS A 286 3.77 -15.07 6.44
C LYS A 286 4.44 -16.44 6.72
N PRO A 287 5.30 -16.59 7.75
CA PRO A 287 5.86 -17.89 8.14
C PRO A 287 4.77 -18.87 8.56
N GLN A 288 3.72 -18.40 9.25
CA GLN A 288 2.56 -19.23 9.61
C GLN A 288 1.85 -19.78 8.37
N MET A 289 1.55 -18.93 7.39
CA MET A 289 0.89 -19.36 6.16
C MET A 289 1.77 -20.34 5.36
N LEU A 290 3.07 -20.06 5.24
CA LEU A 290 4.00 -20.96 4.55
C LEU A 290 4.13 -22.30 5.28
N ARG A 291 4.22 -22.32 6.61
CA ARG A 291 4.20 -23.57 7.40
C ARG A 291 2.89 -24.33 7.20
N SER A 292 1.75 -23.65 7.24
CA SER A 292 0.43 -24.25 7.02
C SER A 292 0.29 -24.88 5.62
N LEU A 293 0.86 -24.23 4.60
CA LEU A 293 0.96 -24.74 3.24
C LEU A 293 1.89 -25.96 3.15
N LEU A 294 3.09 -25.88 3.72
CA LEU A 294 4.04 -27.00 3.73
C LEU A 294 3.43 -28.21 4.44
N LEU A 295 2.74 -28.00 5.56
CA LEU A 295 2.01 -29.06 6.26
C LEU A 295 0.90 -29.68 5.40
N SER A 296 0.21 -28.89 4.56
CA SER A 296 -0.85 -29.43 3.69
C SER A 296 -0.33 -30.22 2.49
N THR A 297 0.97 -30.13 2.16
CA THR A 297 1.56 -30.97 1.11
C THR A 297 1.78 -32.43 1.52
N HIS A 298 1.66 -32.75 2.80
CA HIS A 298 1.86 -34.10 3.32
C HIS A 298 0.54 -34.85 3.49
N ALA A 299 0.52 -36.14 3.18
CA ALA A 299 -0.65 -36.96 3.44
C ALA A 299 -0.87 -37.18 4.95
N PRO A 300 -2.13 -37.39 5.40
CA PRO A 300 -2.43 -37.66 6.80
C PRO A 300 -1.56 -38.81 7.36
N GLY A 301 -0.78 -38.51 8.40
CA GLY A 301 0.08 -39.48 9.08
C GLY A 301 1.48 -39.67 8.50
N GLU A 302 1.83 -39.10 7.34
CA GLU A 302 3.21 -39.14 6.82
C GLU A 302 4.18 -38.43 7.75
N LEU A 303 3.83 -37.23 8.21
CA LEU A 303 4.62 -36.47 9.16
C LEU A 303 4.84 -37.25 10.46
N ASN A 304 3.80 -37.92 10.95
CA ASN A 304 3.91 -38.76 12.15
C ASN A 304 4.93 -39.88 11.93
N LYS A 305 4.92 -40.56 10.77
CA LYS A 305 5.93 -41.58 10.44
C LYS A 305 7.34 -40.99 10.43
N VAL A 306 7.54 -39.84 9.79
CA VAL A 306 8.85 -39.17 9.74
C VAL A 306 9.39 -38.87 11.13
N VAL A 307 8.57 -38.31 12.02
CA VAL A 307 9.01 -37.99 13.39
C VAL A 307 9.24 -39.27 14.21
N GLN A 308 8.43 -40.32 14.03
CA GLN A 308 8.62 -41.61 14.69
C GLN A 308 9.90 -42.31 14.25
N ASP A 309 10.25 -42.25 12.97
CA ASP A 309 11.50 -42.83 12.47
C ASP A 309 12.73 -42.05 12.96
N ARG A 310 12.62 -40.71 13.07
CA ARG A 310 13.64 -39.87 13.73
C ARG A 310 13.80 -40.23 15.21
N ALA A 311 12.72 -40.49 15.94
CA ALA A 311 12.77 -40.96 17.33
C ALA A 311 13.47 -42.32 17.45
N LYS A 312 13.15 -43.29 16.58
CA LYS A 312 13.83 -44.61 16.55
C LYS A 312 15.32 -44.49 16.24
N LYS A 313 15.68 -43.65 15.26
CA LYS A 313 17.08 -43.37 14.91
C LYS A 313 17.83 -42.75 16.10
N SER A 314 17.19 -41.80 16.80
CA SER A 314 17.74 -41.16 18.00
C SER A 314 17.96 -42.16 19.13
N LYS A 315 17.01 -43.07 19.37
CA LYS A 315 17.16 -44.19 20.32
C LYS A 315 18.39 -45.02 20.01
N GLN A 316 18.54 -45.47 18.76
CA GLN A 316 19.67 -46.30 18.35
C GLN A 316 21.00 -45.55 18.50
N ALA A 317 21.06 -44.28 18.09
CA ALA A 317 22.23 -43.45 18.23
C ALA A 317 22.63 -43.24 19.69
N LEU A 318 21.67 -42.93 20.56
CA LEU A 318 21.90 -42.76 22.00
C LEU A 318 22.42 -44.05 22.62
N VAL A 319 21.70 -45.16 22.45
CA VAL A 319 22.08 -46.46 23.03
C VAL A 319 23.48 -46.86 22.56
N ASN A 320 23.78 -46.71 21.26
CA ASN A 320 25.10 -47.03 20.74
C ASN A 320 26.22 -46.19 21.35
N LYS A 321 25.97 -44.91 21.64
CA LYS A 321 26.92 -44.01 22.28
C LYS A 321 27.16 -44.33 23.75
N VAL A 322 26.14 -44.79 24.48
CA VAL A 322 26.21 -44.91 25.96
C VAL A 322 26.28 -46.36 26.46
N LYS A 323 26.11 -47.36 25.59
CA LYS A 323 26.09 -48.79 25.99
C LYS A 323 27.37 -49.29 26.68
N PHE A 324 28.49 -48.59 26.54
CA PHE A 324 29.72 -48.97 27.25
C PHE A 324 29.62 -48.70 28.76
N MET A 325 28.67 -47.86 29.20
CA MET A 325 28.41 -47.55 30.61
C MET A 325 27.26 -48.39 31.19
N THR A 326 26.76 -49.41 30.48
CA THR A 326 25.63 -50.24 30.94
C THR A 326 25.99 -51.71 31.00
N ASN A 327 25.43 -52.43 31.97
CA ASN A 327 25.74 -53.85 32.19
C ASN A 327 25.14 -54.78 31.11
N ASP A 328 24.04 -54.38 30.50
CA ASP A 328 23.27 -55.20 29.55
C ASP A 328 23.45 -54.77 28.08
N GLY A 329 24.45 -53.91 27.82
CA GLY A 329 24.68 -53.31 26.51
C GLY A 329 23.60 -52.30 26.10
N GLY A 330 22.81 -51.80 27.06
CA GLY A 330 21.87 -50.69 26.88
C GLY A 330 20.47 -51.14 26.44
N LYS A 331 20.13 -52.42 26.60
CA LYS A 331 18.82 -52.96 26.19
C LYS A 331 17.68 -52.43 27.07
N SER A 332 17.84 -52.52 28.39
CA SER A 332 16.92 -51.99 29.41
C SER A 332 16.72 -50.49 29.22
N PHE A 333 17.83 -49.75 29.17
CA PHE A 333 17.83 -48.31 28.91
C PHE A 333 17.13 -47.94 27.60
N GLY A 334 17.46 -48.64 26.51
CA GLY A 334 16.87 -48.40 25.19
C GLY A 334 15.35 -48.54 25.18
N ASN A 335 14.79 -49.53 25.88
CA ASN A 335 13.34 -49.72 25.98
C ASN A 335 12.65 -48.58 26.76
N LYS A 336 13.28 -48.11 27.84
CA LYS A 336 12.77 -46.99 28.64
C LYS A 336 12.79 -45.68 27.84
N VAL A 337 13.90 -45.39 27.15
CA VAL A 337 14.07 -44.17 26.35
C VAL A 337 13.17 -44.14 25.13
N ASP A 338 12.87 -45.29 24.51
CA ASP A 338 11.97 -45.38 23.35
C ASP A 338 10.62 -44.68 23.62
N ARG A 339 10.03 -44.97 24.78
CA ARG A 339 8.74 -44.39 25.20
C ARG A 339 8.82 -42.87 25.35
N ILE A 340 9.94 -42.37 25.85
CA ILE A 340 10.15 -40.93 26.03
C ILE A 340 10.38 -40.22 24.70
N LEU A 341 11.19 -40.81 23.81
CA LEU A 341 11.41 -40.25 22.47
C LEU A 341 10.12 -40.24 21.64
N GLN A 342 9.22 -41.21 21.85
CA GLN A 342 7.88 -41.20 21.26
C GLN A 342 7.02 -40.05 21.83
N LYS A 343 7.02 -39.83 23.15
CA LYS A 343 6.36 -38.66 23.76
C LYS A 343 6.93 -37.33 23.23
N ALA A 344 8.24 -37.23 23.07
CA ALA A 344 8.90 -36.06 22.50
C ALA A 344 8.49 -35.83 21.04
N ALA A 345 8.38 -36.90 20.25
CA ALA A 345 7.89 -36.86 18.88
C ALA A 345 6.43 -36.37 18.80
N GLU A 346 5.55 -36.89 19.65
CA GLU A 346 4.14 -36.47 19.71
C GLU A 346 4.01 -34.99 20.11
N LEU A 347 4.73 -34.57 21.16
CA LEU A 347 4.80 -33.19 21.59
C LEU A 347 5.26 -32.28 20.45
N TRP A 348 6.28 -32.70 19.70
CA TRP A 348 6.79 -31.92 18.59
C TRP A 348 5.79 -31.80 17.45
N VAL A 349 5.08 -32.86 17.09
CA VAL A 349 4.00 -32.78 16.09
C VAL A 349 2.95 -31.76 16.51
N GLU A 350 2.55 -31.73 17.78
CA GLU A 350 1.62 -30.74 18.32
C GLU A 350 2.16 -29.30 18.19
N ILE A 351 3.43 -29.08 18.55
CA ILE A 351 4.13 -27.80 18.39
C ILE A 351 4.16 -27.35 16.92
N GLN A 352 4.39 -28.28 15.99
CA GLN A 352 4.49 -27.97 14.56
C GLN A 352 3.16 -27.51 13.96
N HIS A 353 2.03 -27.99 14.51
CA HIS A 353 0.68 -27.56 14.11
C HIS A 353 0.18 -26.35 14.91
N ALA A 354 1.01 -25.75 15.77
CA ALA A 354 0.66 -24.55 16.51
C ALA A 354 0.57 -23.33 15.59
N GLU A 355 -0.23 -22.34 15.97
CA GLU A 355 -0.20 -21.00 15.35
C GLU A 355 1.11 -20.28 15.71
N GLN A 356 1.55 -20.40 16.96
CA GLN A 356 2.81 -19.84 17.42
C GLN A 356 4.02 -20.53 16.75
N MET A 357 5.07 -19.76 16.50
CA MET A 357 6.33 -20.28 15.96
C MET A 357 7.28 -20.54 17.12
N ILE A 358 7.48 -21.82 17.43
CA ILE A 358 8.34 -22.25 18.53
C ILE A 358 9.66 -22.76 17.94
N HIS A 359 10.75 -22.12 18.35
CA HIS A 359 12.11 -22.52 18.02
C HIS A 359 12.71 -23.31 19.18
N VAL A 360 13.67 -24.18 18.85
CA VAL A 360 14.42 -24.97 19.83
C VAL A 360 15.88 -24.57 19.73
N ALA A 361 16.53 -24.33 20.84
CA ALA A 361 17.93 -23.92 20.91
C ALA A 361 18.71 -24.76 21.93
N VAL A 362 19.99 -25.00 21.65
CA VAL A 362 20.91 -25.80 22.52
C VAL A 362 22.14 -25.00 22.96
N GLU A 363 22.50 -23.93 22.24
CA GLU A 363 23.77 -23.20 22.39
C GLU A 363 23.55 -21.69 22.46
N ALA A 364 22.56 -21.25 23.23
CA ALA A 364 22.23 -19.83 23.35
C ALA A 364 22.87 -19.26 24.64
N THR A 365 23.93 -18.48 24.48
CA THR A 365 24.77 -17.98 25.59
C THR A 365 24.07 -16.96 26.49
N ASP A 366 23.02 -16.31 26.00
CA ASP A 366 22.38 -15.18 26.68
C ASP A 366 21.06 -15.55 27.38
N TRP A 367 20.71 -16.83 27.45
CA TRP A 367 19.41 -17.28 27.96
C TRP A 367 19.45 -17.65 29.45
N PRO A 368 18.33 -17.47 30.17
CA PRO A 368 18.23 -17.92 31.56
C PRO A 368 18.14 -19.45 31.58
N TRP A 369 19.27 -20.13 31.81
CA TRP A 369 19.30 -21.58 31.94
C TRP A 369 18.87 -22.01 33.34
N SER A 370 18.02 -23.03 33.45
CA SER A 370 17.70 -23.64 34.75
C SER A 370 18.86 -24.50 35.23
N LEU A 371 19.22 -24.34 36.51
CA LEU A 371 20.21 -25.15 37.19
C LEU A 371 19.57 -26.38 37.83
N LEU A 372 20.35 -27.45 37.93
CA LEU A 372 20.02 -28.63 38.72
C LEU A 372 20.80 -28.59 40.03
N ASP A 373 20.08 -28.50 41.15
CA ASP A 373 20.64 -28.45 42.50
C ASP A 373 21.49 -29.70 42.82
N GLU A 374 21.20 -30.83 42.16
CA GLU A 374 21.94 -32.08 42.31
C GLU A 374 23.41 -31.97 41.92
N PHE A 375 23.81 -30.96 41.13
CA PHE A 375 25.20 -30.73 40.73
C PHE A 375 25.95 -29.77 41.65
N GLY A 376 25.28 -29.22 42.66
CA GLY A 376 25.81 -28.24 43.60
C GLY A 376 25.56 -26.79 43.15
N GLN A 377 25.83 -25.86 44.07
CA GLN A 377 25.66 -24.43 43.82
C GLN A 377 26.65 -23.93 42.78
N GLU A 378 26.19 -23.03 41.91
CA GLU A 378 27.05 -22.30 40.98
C GLU A 378 27.98 -21.37 41.77
N MET A 379 29.24 -21.29 41.36
CA MET A 379 30.11 -20.20 41.78
C MET A 379 29.86 -19.00 40.85
N PRO A 380 30.12 -17.75 41.27
CA PRO A 380 29.85 -16.58 40.44
C PRO A 380 30.53 -16.67 39.05
N PRO A 381 29.87 -16.14 38.01
CA PRO A 381 29.70 -16.79 36.72
C PRO A 381 30.95 -16.76 35.82
N ARG A 382 31.30 -17.91 35.25
CA ARG A 382 32.00 -17.98 33.96
C ARG A 382 30.99 -18.39 32.89
N ARG A 383 30.52 -17.41 32.11
CA ARG A 383 29.36 -17.55 31.21
C ARG A 383 29.53 -18.55 30.05
N ASP A 384 30.76 -19.01 29.77
CA ASP A 384 31.06 -19.65 28.49
C ASP A 384 31.32 -21.17 28.56
N ASP A 385 31.20 -21.79 29.74
CA ASP A 385 31.61 -23.18 29.97
C ASP A 385 30.48 -24.06 30.55
N PHE A 386 29.36 -24.13 29.84
CA PHE A 386 28.22 -24.99 30.20
C PHE A 386 27.94 -26.09 29.19
N VAL A 387 27.22 -27.10 29.64
CA VAL A 387 26.74 -28.22 28.84
C VAL A 387 25.22 -28.31 29.01
N ASN A 388 24.51 -28.15 27.89
CA ASN A 388 23.06 -28.24 27.85
C ASN A 388 22.59 -29.69 28.14
N LEU A 389 21.76 -29.87 29.16
CA LEU A 389 21.13 -31.15 29.50
C LEU A 389 19.74 -31.32 28.87
N PHE A 390 19.07 -30.22 28.53
CA PHE A 390 17.80 -30.22 27.81
C PHE A 390 17.63 -28.92 27.03
N PRO A 391 17.09 -28.96 25.80
CA PRO A 391 17.02 -27.78 24.95
C PRO A 391 16.03 -26.72 25.48
N THR A 392 16.30 -25.46 25.13
CA THR A 392 15.41 -24.31 25.37
C THR A 392 14.34 -24.26 24.28
N PHE A 393 13.13 -23.87 24.64
CA PHE A 393 12.04 -23.62 23.70
C PHE A 393 11.67 -22.14 23.75
N VAL A 394 11.66 -21.49 22.58
CA VAL A 394 11.46 -20.05 22.45
C VAL A 394 10.28 -19.79 21.54
N VAL A 395 9.35 -18.93 21.96
CA VAL A 395 8.29 -18.43 21.09
C VAL A 395 8.79 -17.17 20.41
N ARG A 396 8.71 -17.11 19.08
CA ARG A 396 9.10 -15.90 18.33
C ARG A 396 8.23 -14.72 18.78
N GLY A 397 8.88 -13.60 19.13
CA GLY A 397 8.22 -12.36 19.55
C GLY A 397 7.93 -12.26 21.05
N GLU A 398 8.12 -13.33 21.83
CA GLU A 398 8.01 -13.29 23.29
C GLU A 398 9.38 -12.98 23.93
N PRO A 399 9.42 -12.17 25.00
CA PRO A 399 10.67 -11.82 25.67
C PRO A 399 11.25 -13.02 26.45
N ASP A 400 10.36 -13.84 27.02
CA ASP A 400 10.74 -14.98 27.84
C ASP A 400 10.63 -16.28 27.03
N PRO A 401 11.55 -17.25 27.24
CA PRO A 401 11.39 -18.56 26.64
C PRO A 401 10.12 -19.26 27.14
N LEU A 402 9.57 -20.12 26.28
CA LEU A 402 8.52 -21.05 26.67
C LEU A 402 9.03 -22.01 27.76
N TYR A 403 10.28 -22.45 27.61
CA TYR A 403 11.01 -23.29 28.53
C TYR A 403 12.49 -22.92 28.49
N ASP A 404 13.05 -22.57 29.64
CA ASP A 404 14.42 -22.07 29.85
C ASP A 404 15.52 -23.00 29.32
N GLY A 405 15.25 -24.30 29.27
CA GLY A 405 16.28 -25.30 29.06
C GLY A 405 17.02 -25.59 30.37
N VAL A 406 17.82 -26.65 30.38
CA VAL A 406 18.56 -27.07 31.57
C VAL A 406 20.02 -27.22 31.21
N ALA A 407 20.93 -26.72 32.05
CA ALA A 407 22.36 -26.77 31.82
C ALA A 407 23.13 -27.16 33.09
N VAL A 408 24.36 -27.63 32.88
CA VAL A 408 25.34 -27.88 33.94
C VAL A 408 26.64 -27.18 33.57
N TRP A 409 27.24 -26.48 34.53
CA TRP A 409 28.46 -25.70 34.35
C TRP A 409 29.68 -26.47 34.85
N LYS A 410 30.85 -26.22 34.24
CA LYS A 410 32.10 -26.89 34.63
C LYS A 410 32.55 -26.60 36.06
N ASP A 411 32.17 -25.46 36.61
CA ASP A 411 32.56 -25.00 37.93
C ASP A 411 31.63 -25.46 39.06
N GLN A 412 30.50 -26.10 38.73
CA GLN A 412 29.64 -26.75 39.72
C GLN A 412 30.43 -27.80 40.52
N GLU A 413 30.12 -27.90 41.81
CA GLU A 413 30.92 -28.65 42.79
C GLU A 413 31.22 -30.08 42.32
N HIS A 414 30.19 -30.80 41.87
CA HIS A 414 30.34 -32.19 41.48
C HIS A 414 31.10 -32.35 40.16
N VAL A 415 30.95 -31.41 39.23
CA VAL A 415 31.68 -31.42 37.95
C VAL A 415 33.17 -31.18 38.18
N ARG A 416 33.52 -30.19 38.99
CA ARG A 416 34.91 -29.89 39.35
C ARG A 416 35.59 -31.06 40.06
N LYS A 417 34.90 -31.72 40.99
CA LYS A 417 35.44 -32.93 41.66
C LYS A 417 35.72 -34.04 40.65
N ALA A 418 34.77 -34.32 39.75
CA ALA A 418 34.92 -35.30 38.69
C ALA A 418 36.06 -34.95 37.72
N ASP A 419 36.28 -33.66 37.43
CA ASP A 419 37.38 -33.18 36.58
C ASP A 419 38.75 -33.48 37.19
N ASN A 420 38.92 -33.17 38.49
CA ASN A 420 40.15 -33.50 39.21
C ASN A 420 40.42 -35.01 39.21
N ASP A 421 39.38 -35.83 39.37
CA ASP A 421 39.52 -37.29 39.35
C ASP A 421 39.82 -37.82 37.94
N TRP A 422 39.27 -37.19 36.90
CA TRP A 422 39.60 -37.48 35.51
C TRP A 422 41.05 -37.16 35.17
N GLU A 423 41.55 -35.99 35.58
CA GLU A 423 42.96 -35.61 35.40
C GLU A 423 43.89 -36.59 36.11
N ARG A 424 43.57 -36.99 37.34
CA ARG A 424 44.34 -38.00 38.09
C ARG A 424 44.38 -39.32 37.35
N PHE A 425 43.24 -39.77 36.83
CA PHE A 425 43.15 -41.00 36.04
C PHE A 425 44.02 -40.95 34.77
N GLN A 426 43.96 -39.84 34.02
CA GLN A 426 44.77 -39.63 32.81
C GLN A 426 46.28 -39.60 33.13
N ASN A 427 46.67 -38.94 34.22
CA ASN A 427 48.05 -38.88 34.69
C ASN A 427 48.59 -40.25 35.13
N GLN A 428 47.77 -41.07 35.79
CA GLN A 428 48.15 -42.44 36.15
C GLN A 428 48.41 -43.29 34.91
N ARG A 429 47.53 -43.21 33.91
CA ARG A 429 47.63 -43.99 32.65
C ARG A 429 48.87 -43.61 31.84
N THR A 430 49.17 -42.31 31.70
CA THR A 430 50.38 -41.84 31.01
C THR A 430 51.66 -42.27 31.73
N SER A 431 51.66 -42.28 33.07
CA SER A 431 52.81 -42.72 33.87
C SER A 431 53.13 -44.22 33.71
N LEU A 432 52.11 -45.07 33.57
CA LEU A 432 52.28 -46.51 33.34
C LEU A 432 52.84 -46.80 31.95
N ASN A 433 52.34 -46.11 30.92
CA ASN A 433 52.84 -46.24 29.55
C ASN A 433 54.27 -45.69 29.39
N GLY A 434 54.62 -44.63 30.12
CA GLY A 434 55.97 -44.05 30.09
C GLY A 434 57.05 -44.94 30.74
N LYS A 435 56.71 -45.71 31.78
CA LYS A 435 57.66 -46.63 32.45
C LYS A 435 58.03 -47.83 31.56
N SER A 436 57.07 -48.37 30.81
CA SER A 436 57.29 -49.46 29.84
C SER A 436 58.33 -49.11 28.77
N LEU A 437 58.27 -47.88 28.23
CA LEU A 437 59.24 -47.40 27.24
C LEU A 437 60.65 -47.17 27.83
N ARG A 438 60.75 -46.76 29.09
CA ARG A 438 62.04 -46.48 29.74
C ARG A 438 62.76 -47.76 30.20
N GLU A 439 62.03 -48.81 30.60
CA GLU A 439 62.63 -50.12 30.89
C GLU A 439 63.06 -50.87 29.63
N ARG A 440 62.32 -50.74 28.52
CA ARG A 440 62.71 -51.37 27.26
C ARG A 440 64.01 -50.78 26.70
N ARG A 441 64.20 -49.46 26.78
CA ARG A 441 65.48 -48.80 26.42
C ARG A 441 66.66 -49.17 27.32
N LYS A 442 66.43 -49.54 28.58
CA LYS A 442 67.50 -49.94 29.51
C LYS A 442 67.94 -51.41 29.32
N ARG A 443 67.12 -52.25 28.69
CA ARG A 443 67.49 -53.62 28.31
C ARG A 443 68.23 -53.71 26.96
N GLU A 444 67.99 -52.78 26.05
CA GLU A 444 68.70 -52.73 24.74
C GLU A 444 70.11 -52.14 24.84
N SER A 445 70.50 -51.53 25.97
CA SER A 445 71.83 -50.95 26.18
C SER A 445 72.87 -51.90 26.79
N ILE A 446 72.57 -53.20 26.98
CA ILE A 446 73.50 -54.18 27.59
C ILE A 446 73.97 -55.27 26.60
N SER A 447 73.38 -55.40 25.40
CA SER A 447 73.91 -56.29 24.36
C SER A 447 74.83 -55.52 23.40
N GLY A 448 76.14 -55.73 23.55
CA GLY A 448 77.18 -55.13 22.73
C GLY A 448 77.07 -55.40 21.22
N ARG A 449 77.54 -54.40 20.47
CA ARG A 449 78.06 -54.42 19.08
C ARG A 449 79.22 -55.45 18.92
N PRO A 450 79.66 -55.90 17.72
CA PRO A 450 80.00 -54.98 16.59
C PRO A 450 79.98 -55.50 15.11
N ASN A 451 80.19 -54.52 14.21
CA ASN A 451 80.88 -54.54 12.89
C ASN A 451 80.22 -55.05 11.58
N SER A 452 79.99 -54.11 10.65
CA SER A 452 80.66 -53.92 9.32
C SER A 452 79.90 -52.81 8.55
N ILE A 453 80.48 -51.68 8.11
CA ILE A 453 81.47 -51.39 7.04
C ILE A 453 80.92 -51.59 5.61
N ILE A 454 80.66 -50.44 4.96
CA ILE A 454 80.76 -50.06 3.52
C ILE A 454 79.70 -50.62 2.53
N SER A 455 78.92 -49.71 1.90
CA SER A 455 79.11 -49.35 0.48
C SER A 455 78.12 -48.28 -0.03
N THR A 456 78.73 -47.24 -0.59
CA THR A 456 78.28 -46.30 -1.64
C THR A 456 77.29 -46.85 -2.67
N SER A 457 76.32 -46.02 -3.12
CA SER A 457 76.00 -45.78 -4.54
C SER A 457 74.87 -44.75 -4.76
N GLN A 458 75.16 -43.74 -5.60
CA GLN A 458 74.36 -43.07 -6.65
C GLN A 458 72.85 -42.82 -6.45
N ARG A 459 72.35 -41.57 -6.52
CA ARG A 459 72.15 -40.66 -7.68
C ARG A 459 70.91 -41.04 -8.52
N GLU A 460 70.18 -39.98 -8.92
CA GLU A 460 68.96 -39.89 -9.76
C GLU A 460 67.64 -40.01 -8.97
N GLY A 461 66.69 -39.06 -9.00
CA GLY A 461 66.38 -38.05 -10.02
C GLY A 461 65.07 -38.45 -10.71
N LYS A 462 63.99 -37.68 -10.48
CA LYS A 462 62.63 -37.64 -11.08
C LYS A 462 61.61 -37.60 -9.92
N GLY A 463 60.83 -36.55 -9.68
CA GLY A 463 60.20 -35.62 -10.61
C GLY A 463 58.92 -36.25 -11.14
N LEU A 464 57.76 -35.88 -10.56
CA LEU A 464 56.37 -35.92 -11.07
C LEU A 464 55.47 -35.67 -9.85
N SER A 465 54.88 -34.49 -9.68
CA SER A 465 53.74 -33.92 -10.42
C SER A 465 52.46 -34.07 -9.61
N TYR A 466 52.05 -32.94 -9.01
CA TYR A 466 50.73 -32.71 -8.45
C TYR A 466 49.69 -32.74 -9.57
N ALA A 467 48.65 -33.55 -9.42
CA ALA A 467 47.42 -33.44 -10.20
C ALA A 467 46.30 -32.96 -9.27
N GLU A 468 46.10 -31.65 -9.26
CA GLU A 468 44.83 -31.02 -8.91
C GLU A 468 43.76 -31.51 -9.89
N ARG A 469 42.64 -32.05 -9.37
CA ARG A 469 41.40 -32.13 -10.13
C ARG A 469 40.40 -31.15 -9.53
N SER A 470 40.40 -29.97 -10.13
CA SER A 470 39.24 -29.10 -10.24
C SER A 470 38.12 -29.82 -11.01
N GLY A 471 36.91 -29.82 -10.47
CA GLY A 471 35.71 -30.27 -11.16
C GLY A 471 34.48 -29.59 -10.57
N LYS A 472 34.11 -28.47 -11.17
CA LYS A 472 32.80 -27.79 -11.17
C LYS A 472 32.51 -27.42 -12.64
N PRO A 473 31.26 -27.13 -13.05
CA PRO A 473 30.07 -26.81 -12.28
C PRO A 473 29.10 -27.98 -12.06
#